data_AF-A0A924SRG9-F1
#
_entry.id   AF-A0A924SRG9-F1
#
_cell.length_a   1.000
_cell.length_b   1.000
_cell.length_c   1.000
_cell.angle_alpha   90.00
_cell.angle_beta   90.00
_cell.angle_gamma   90.00
#
_symmetry.space_group_name_H-M   'P 1'
#
loop_
_entity.id
_entity.type
_entity.pdbx_description
1 polymer ?
#
loop_
_entity_poly.entity_id
_entity_poly.type
_entity_poly.pdbx_seq_one_letter_code
_entity_poly.pdbx_strand_id
1 'polypeptide(L)'
;MFPATPEDKPASAPRRARILAQIAVSVCTLLAGTAAFAQAVRYTVAIEAPRPLDKLLKENLDLLRWQGNPRLDLEQLQRLVKAAPDQARTLIATEGYYSPRVSAGLDTSGATPVARVIVDPGPPVMVGDVELVLTGFAPVPGSAKAYDTAELRSRWALPVGRQFRQADWEVAKRNLLRQLMQTRYPRAQLVESSATVDPDANRARLRVVVDSGPEARFGEIRIEGLKRYSPSIINNLNQIKPG
;
A
#
# COMPACT_ATOMS: atom_id res chain seq x y z
N MET A 1 -89.51 3.72 -58.78
CA MET A 1 -88.96 2.78 -57.78
C MET A 1 -87.50 3.19 -57.56
N PHE A 2 -87.23 3.75 -56.38
CA PHE A 2 -85.96 4.29 -55.84
C PHE A 2 -85.02 5.10 -56.76
N PRO A 3 -85.00 6.45 -56.65
CA PRO A 3 -83.93 7.29 -57.17
C PRO A 3 -82.79 7.43 -56.14
N ALA A 4 -81.54 7.25 -56.59
CA ALA A 4 -80.34 7.54 -55.82
C ALA A 4 -79.99 9.04 -55.92
N THR A 5 -79.83 9.65 -54.76
CA THR A 5 -79.38 11.02 -54.50
C THR A 5 -77.97 11.29 -55.05
N PRO A 6 -77.70 12.49 -55.58
CA PRO A 6 -76.34 12.94 -55.89
C PRO A 6 -75.66 13.51 -54.62
N GLU A 7 -74.39 13.18 -54.44
CA GLU A 7 -73.56 13.59 -53.30
C GLU A 7 -72.75 14.86 -53.68
N ASP A 8 -72.91 15.90 -52.86
CA ASP A 8 -72.25 17.20 -52.96
C ASP A 8 -70.77 17.14 -52.60
N LYS A 9 -69.92 17.80 -53.41
CA LYS A 9 -68.61 18.31 -52.99
C LYS A 9 -68.81 19.64 -52.26
N PRO A 10 -67.97 20.00 -51.25
CA PRO A 10 -66.91 20.95 -51.60
C PRO A 10 -65.63 20.94 -50.72
N ALA A 11 -64.68 21.73 -51.21
CA ALA A 11 -63.72 22.58 -50.49
C ALA A 11 -62.33 22.04 -50.12
N SER A 12 -61.37 22.55 -50.88
CA SER A 12 -59.93 22.64 -50.61
C SER A 12 -59.58 23.57 -49.44
N ALA A 13 -58.57 23.19 -48.65
CA ALA A 13 -57.85 24.05 -47.70
C ALA A 13 -56.36 23.59 -47.56
N PRO A 14 -55.41 24.45 -47.11
CA PRO A 14 -54.18 24.67 -47.88
C PRO A 14 -52.85 24.11 -47.33
N ARG A 15 -52.01 23.75 -48.30
CA ARG A 15 -50.54 23.59 -48.45
C ARG A 15 -49.50 24.14 -47.43
N ARG A 16 -49.77 24.41 -46.14
CA ARG A 16 -48.79 25.08 -45.25
C ARG A 16 -48.23 24.30 -44.05
N ALA A 17 -48.36 22.96 -43.99
CA ALA A 17 -47.93 22.18 -42.83
C ALA A 17 -46.75 21.20 -43.06
N ARG A 18 -46.07 21.24 -44.22
CA ARG A 18 -45.04 20.24 -44.57
C ARG A 18 -43.59 20.63 -44.29
N ILE A 19 -43.28 21.85 -43.87
CA ILE A 19 -41.89 22.34 -43.80
C ILE A 19 -41.32 22.40 -42.36
N LEU A 20 -42.17 22.38 -41.31
CA LEU A 20 -41.70 22.38 -39.92
C LEU A 20 -41.37 20.97 -39.37
N ALA A 21 -41.85 19.91 -40.01
CA ALA A 21 -41.62 18.53 -39.56
C ALA A 21 -40.26 17.93 -40.00
N GLN A 22 -39.53 18.58 -40.93
CA GLN A 22 -38.26 18.03 -41.45
C GLN A 22 -37.01 18.54 -40.69
N ILE A 23 -37.11 19.64 -39.95
CA ILE A 23 -35.96 20.17 -39.17
C ILE A 23 -35.87 19.51 -37.78
N ALA A 24 -37.01 19.14 -37.17
CA ALA A 24 -37.01 18.44 -35.88
C ALA A 24 -36.51 16.98 -35.96
N VAL A 25 -36.63 16.34 -37.12
CA VAL A 25 -36.17 14.94 -37.32
C VAL A 25 -34.67 14.88 -37.68
N SER A 26 -34.12 15.96 -38.25
CA SER A 26 -32.71 16.03 -38.66
C SER A 26 -31.76 16.39 -37.50
N VAL A 27 -32.26 16.98 -36.41
CA VAL A 27 -31.44 17.32 -35.22
C VAL A 27 -31.46 16.19 -34.17
N CYS A 28 -32.46 15.30 -34.18
CA CYS A 28 -32.47 14.10 -33.33
C CYS A 28 -31.66 12.93 -33.88
N THR A 29 -31.21 12.97 -35.14
CA THR A 29 -30.43 11.87 -35.76
C THR A 29 -28.91 12.08 -35.69
N LEU A 30 -28.42 13.29 -35.39
CA LEU A 30 -26.97 13.55 -35.23
C LEU A 30 -26.45 13.50 -33.79
N LEU A 31 -27.33 13.37 -32.78
CA LEU A 31 -26.95 13.23 -31.37
C LEU A 31 -26.97 11.78 -30.85
N ALA A 32 -27.25 10.81 -31.73
CA ALA A 32 -27.01 9.39 -31.47
C ALA A 32 -25.56 9.01 -31.82
N GLY A 33 -24.60 9.89 -31.47
CA GLY A 33 -23.19 9.58 -31.48
C GLY A 33 -22.93 8.44 -30.51
N THR A 34 -22.97 7.23 -31.04
CA THR A 34 -22.42 5.98 -30.53
C THR A 34 -21.72 6.14 -29.18
N ALA A 35 -22.49 6.00 -28.09
CA ALA A 35 -21.93 5.48 -26.86
C ALA A 35 -21.55 4.02 -27.17
N ALA A 36 -20.38 3.83 -27.79
CA ALA A 36 -19.70 2.56 -27.81
C ALA A 36 -19.39 2.26 -26.34
N PHE A 37 -20.33 1.63 -25.65
CA PHE A 37 -20.06 0.99 -24.38
C PHE A 37 -18.94 0.00 -24.67
N ALA A 38 -17.71 0.37 -24.31
CA ALA A 38 -16.58 -0.53 -24.36
C ALA A 38 -16.99 -1.76 -23.52
N GLN A 39 -17.18 -2.88 -24.20
CA GLN A 39 -17.63 -4.09 -23.52
C GLN A 39 -16.56 -4.51 -22.53
N ALA A 40 -16.97 -4.70 -21.29
CA ALA A 40 -16.09 -5.16 -20.23
C ALA A 40 -15.40 -6.45 -20.65
N VAL A 41 -14.07 -6.42 -20.75
CA VAL A 41 -13.28 -7.60 -21.09
C VAL A 41 -13.16 -8.47 -19.84
N ARG A 42 -13.71 -9.68 -19.93
CA ARG A 42 -13.45 -10.73 -18.95
C ARG A 42 -12.12 -11.39 -19.28
N TYR A 43 -11.27 -11.56 -18.27
CA TYR A 43 -9.95 -12.18 -18.41
C TYR A 43 -9.60 -12.97 -17.16
N THR A 44 -8.61 -13.84 -17.28
CA THR A 44 -8.01 -14.58 -16.16
C THR A 44 -6.54 -14.18 -16.02
N VAL A 45 -5.99 -14.35 -14.81
CA VAL A 45 -4.59 -14.04 -14.51
C VAL A 45 -3.90 -15.34 -14.06
N ALA A 46 -2.80 -15.67 -14.72
CA ALA A 46 -1.92 -16.79 -14.35
C ALA A 46 -0.59 -16.23 -13.86
N ILE A 47 -0.24 -16.52 -12.60
CA ILE A 47 1.03 -16.08 -12.00
C ILE A 47 1.91 -17.31 -11.80
N GLU A 48 3.12 -17.25 -12.33
CA GLU A 48 4.18 -18.25 -12.14
C GLU A 48 5.30 -17.61 -11.31
N ALA A 49 5.29 -17.86 -10.01
CA ALA A 49 6.27 -17.36 -9.06
C ALA A 49 6.47 -18.37 -7.91
N PRO A 50 7.61 -18.33 -7.19
CA PRO A 50 7.78 -19.09 -5.96
C PRO A 50 6.69 -18.78 -4.92
N ARG A 51 6.28 -19.77 -4.13
CA ARG A 51 5.15 -19.70 -3.17
C ARG A 51 5.06 -18.41 -2.32
N PRO A 52 6.15 -17.91 -1.68
CA PRO A 52 6.04 -16.70 -0.87
C PRO A 52 5.73 -15.44 -1.69
N LEU A 53 6.21 -15.36 -2.94
CA LEU A 53 6.00 -14.22 -3.83
C LEU A 53 4.67 -14.30 -4.57
N ASP A 54 4.21 -15.52 -4.89
CA ASP A 54 2.90 -15.75 -5.53
C ASP A 54 1.76 -15.10 -4.74
N LYS A 55 1.73 -15.30 -3.42
CA LYS A 55 0.71 -14.68 -2.56
C LYS A 55 0.78 -13.15 -2.60
N LEU A 56 1.98 -12.59 -2.45
CA LEU A 56 2.21 -11.14 -2.48
C LEU A 56 1.71 -10.52 -3.80
N LEU A 57 2.02 -11.15 -4.94
CA LEU A 57 1.62 -10.69 -6.26
C LEU A 57 0.11 -10.81 -6.47
N LYS A 58 -0.52 -11.91 -6.03
CA LYS A 58 -1.98 -12.07 -6.10
C LYS A 58 -2.73 -11.01 -5.31
N GLU A 59 -2.21 -10.60 -4.16
CA GLU A 59 -2.87 -9.64 -3.28
C GLU A 59 -2.68 -8.18 -3.75
N ASN A 60 -1.61 -7.87 -4.51
CA ASN A 60 -1.19 -6.50 -4.76
C ASN A 60 -1.06 -6.09 -6.24
N LEU A 61 -1.14 -7.03 -7.19
CA LEU A 61 -1.09 -6.67 -8.63
C LEU A 61 -2.39 -6.03 -9.10
N ASP A 62 -2.26 -4.98 -9.92
CA ASP A 62 -3.43 -4.31 -10.49
C ASP A 62 -4.24 -5.20 -11.43
N LEU A 63 -3.59 -6.17 -12.08
CA LEU A 63 -4.28 -7.17 -12.90
C LEU A 63 -5.31 -7.98 -12.11
N LEU A 64 -5.14 -8.19 -10.80
CA LEU A 64 -6.18 -8.86 -9.99
C LEU A 64 -7.19 -7.84 -9.45
N ARG A 65 -6.73 -6.65 -9.07
CA ARG A 65 -7.58 -5.57 -8.57
C ARG A 65 -8.64 -5.12 -9.59
N TRP A 66 -8.29 -5.08 -10.87
CA TRP A 66 -9.18 -4.65 -11.96
C TRP A 66 -9.98 -5.81 -12.58
N GLN A 67 -9.83 -7.04 -12.08
CA GLN A 67 -10.57 -8.18 -12.59
C GLN A 67 -12.07 -8.03 -12.29
N GLY A 68 -12.90 -8.18 -13.32
CA GLY A 68 -14.36 -8.02 -13.21
C GLY A 68 -14.85 -6.57 -13.23
N ASN A 69 -13.97 -5.58 -13.46
CA ASN A 69 -14.39 -4.19 -13.61
C ASN A 69 -15.16 -3.97 -14.93
N PRO A 70 -16.41 -3.46 -14.89
CA PRO A 70 -17.23 -3.26 -16.09
C PRO A 70 -16.72 -2.18 -17.05
N ARG A 71 -15.71 -1.38 -16.64
CA ARG A 71 -15.12 -0.31 -17.45
C ARG A 71 -13.82 -0.72 -18.15
N LEU A 72 -13.34 -1.94 -17.91
CA LEU A 72 -12.07 -2.40 -18.47
C LEU A 72 -12.23 -2.91 -19.90
N ASP A 73 -11.61 -2.22 -20.84
CA ASP A 73 -11.53 -2.65 -22.24
C ASP A 73 -10.20 -3.39 -22.55
N LEU A 74 -10.05 -3.89 -23.77
CA LEU A 74 -8.88 -4.69 -24.16
C LEU A 74 -7.59 -3.86 -24.20
N GLU A 75 -7.68 -2.59 -24.59
CA GLU A 75 -6.52 -1.68 -24.67
C GLU A 75 -6.02 -1.33 -23.26
N GLN A 76 -6.93 -1.08 -22.32
CA GLN A 76 -6.64 -0.91 -20.91
C GLN A 76 -6.03 -2.19 -20.32
N LEU A 77 -6.57 -3.36 -20.65
CA LEU A 77 -5.99 -4.63 -20.21
C LEU A 77 -4.55 -4.80 -20.73
N GLN A 78 -4.28 -4.50 -22.01
CA GLN A 78 -2.93 -4.54 -22.56
C GLN A 78 -1.98 -3.55 -21.85
N ARG A 79 -2.46 -2.36 -21.49
CA ARG A 79 -1.68 -1.39 -20.69
C ARG A 79 -1.36 -1.93 -19.30
N LEU A 80 -2.33 -2.55 -18.63
CA LEU A 80 -2.12 -3.19 -17.32
C LEU A 80 -1.09 -4.32 -17.41
N VAL A 81 -1.19 -5.18 -18.43
CA VAL A 81 -0.21 -6.27 -18.66
C VAL A 81 1.18 -5.70 -18.94
N LYS A 82 1.29 -4.62 -19.72
CA LYS A 82 2.57 -3.95 -20.00
C LYS A 82 3.19 -3.33 -18.75
N ALA A 83 2.36 -2.84 -17.82
CA ALA A 83 2.81 -2.24 -16.55
C ALA A 83 3.09 -3.29 -15.45
N ALA A 84 2.53 -4.50 -15.56
CA ALA A 84 2.63 -5.54 -14.55
C ALA A 84 4.08 -5.92 -14.17
N PRO A 85 5.07 -5.99 -15.10
CA PRO A 85 6.45 -6.30 -14.73
C PRO A 85 7.06 -5.30 -13.76
N ASP A 86 6.82 -4.00 -13.95
CA ASP A 86 7.38 -2.96 -13.07
C ASP A 86 6.69 -2.93 -11.70
N GLN A 87 5.38 -3.21 -11.68
CA GLN A 87 4.65 -3.40 -10.42
C GLN A 87 5.17 -4.62 -9.65
N ALA A 88 5.33 -5.76 -10.32
CA ALA A 88 5.85 -6.97 -9.72
C ALA A 88 7.28 -6.76 -9.17
N ARG A 89 8.17 -6.10 -9.92
CA ARG A 89 9.52 -5.71 -9.47
C ARG A 89 9.48 -4.90 -8.17
N THR A 90 8.59 -3.91 -8.11
CA THR A 90 8.44 -3.05 -6.93
C THR A 90 7.96 -3.84 -5.71
N LEU A 91 7.00 -4.74 -5.91
CA LEU A 91 6.47 -5.59 -4.84
C LEU A 91 7.53 -6.56 -4.32
N ILE A 92 8.20 -7.31 -5.20
CA ILE A 92 9.20 -8.32 -4.78
C ILE A 92 10.48 -7.70 -4.22
N ALA A 93 10.80 -6.44 -4.57
CA ALA A 93 11.87 -5.69 -3.91
C ALA A 93 11.62 -5.52 -2.41
N THR A 94 10.35 -5.41 -1.96
CA THR A 94 10.02 -5.33 -0.52
C THR A 94 10.34 -6.63 0.24
N GLU A 95 10.36 -7.76 -0.46
CA GLU A 95 10.78 -9.08 0.03
C GLU A 95 12.29 -9.34 -0.17
N GLY A 96 13.06 -8.34 -0.62
CA GLY A 96 14.51 -8.42 -0.73
C GLY A 96 15.04 -8.86 -2.09
N TYR A 97 14.19 -8.96 -3.13
CA TYR A 97 14.62 -9.36 -4.46
C TYR A 97 14.72 -8.14 -5.38
N TYR A 98 15.94 -7.61 -5.55
CA TYR A 98 16.20 -6.36 -6.27
C TYR A 98 16.63 -6.54 -7.73
N SER A 99 17.07 -7.74 -8.11
CA SER A 99 17.49 -8.09 -9.47
C SER A 99 16.63 -9.20 -10.11
N PRO A 100 15.28 -9.11 -10.06
CA PRO A 100 14.40 -10.16 -10.58
C PRO A 100 14.22 -10.09 -12.11
N ARG A 101 14.03 -11.24 -12.74
CA ARG A 101 13.55 -11.35 -14.12
C ARG A 101 12.04 -11.51 -14.11
N VAL A 102 11.35 -10.51 -14.67
CA VAL A 102 9.89 -10.50 -14.76
C VAL A 102 9.46 -10.30 -16.20
N SER A 103 8.52 -11.14 -16.65
CA SER A 103 7.86 -11.00 -17.94
C SER A 103 6.35 -11.11 -17.78
N ALA A 104 5.62 -10.31 -18.55
CA ALA A 104 4.17 -10.41 -18.62
C ALA A 104 3.71 -10.43 -20.08
N GLY A 105 2.65 -11.18 -20.35
CA GLY A 105 2.06 -11.31 -21.67
C GLY A 105 0.55 -11.51 -21.59
N LEU A 106 -0.13 -11.18 -22.69
CA LEU A 106 -1.56 -11.40 -22.83
C LEU A 106 -1.78 -12.40 -23.96
N ASP A 107 -2.34 -13.55 -23.62
CA ASP A 107 -2.78 -14.55 -24.60
C ASP A 107 -4.26 -14.30 -24.92
N THR A 108 -4.54 -14.00 -26.20
CA THR A 108 -5.89 -13.76 -26.71
C THR A 108 -6.34 -14.83 -27.71
N SER A 109 -5.64 -15.97 -27.80
CA SER A 109 -6.00 -17.02 -28.77
C SER A 109 -7.25 -17.81 -28.36
N GLY A 110 -7.60 -17.81 -27.07
CA GLY A 110 -8.77 -18.49 -26.52
C GLY A 110 -10.02 -17.62 -26.42
N ALA A 111 -11.13 -18.23 -25.99
CA ALA A 111 -12.41 -17.55 -25.78
C ALA A 111 -12.38 -16.50 -24.63
N THR A 112 -11.39 -16.58 -23.73
CA THR A 112 -11.18 -15.63 -22.65
C THR A 112 -9.70 -15.28 -22.60
N PRO A 113 -9.32 -14.00 -22.72
CA PRO A 113 -7.93 -13.57 -22.60
C PRO A 113 -7.28 -14.01 -21.28
N VAL A 114 -6.02 -14.44 -21.35
CA VAL A 114 -5.23 -14.87 -20.19
C VAL A 114 -4.01 -13.97 -20.05
N ALA A 115 -3.96 -13.18 -18.97
CA ALA A 115 -2.78 -12.41 -18.60
C ALA A 115 -1.80 -13.30 -17.82
N ARG A 116 -0.65 -13.61 -18.40
CA ARG A 116 0.39 -14.43 -17.76
C ARG A 116 1.50 -13.54 -17.22
N VAL A 117 1.86 -13.73 -15.95
CA VAL A 117 3.00 -13.05 -15.31
C VAL A 117 3.96 -14.12 -14.80
N ILE A 118 5.19 -14.11 -15.27
CA ILE A 118 6.24 -15.05 -14.90
C ILE A 118 7.33 -14.29 -14.17
N VAL A 119 7.69 -14.77 -12.98
CA VAL A 119 8.65 -14.15 -12.07
C VAL A 119 9.72 -15.15 -11.67
N ASP A 120 10.96 -14.84 -12.03
CA ASP A 120 12.15 -15.44 -11.47
C ASP A 120 12.82 -14.39 -10.57
N PRO A 121 12.76 -14.56 -9.23
CA PRO A 121 13.21 -13.52 -8.31
C PRO A 121 14.73 -13.37 -8.24
N GLY A 122 15.51 -14.35 -8.69
CA GLY A 122 16.96 -14.36 -8.53
C GLY A 122 17.42 -14.45 -7.06
N PRO A 123 18.69 -14.12 -6.77
CA PRO A 123 19.22 -14.15 -5.41
C PRO A 123 18.60 -13.02 -4.54
N PRO A 124 18.33 -13.29 -3.26
CA PRO A 124 17.89 -12.25 -2.34
C PRO A 124 19.06 -11.39 -1.88
N VAL A 125 18.77 -10.13 -1.59
CA VAL A 125 19.68 -9.21 -0.93
C VAL A 125 19.87 -9.62 0.53
N MET A 126 21.13 -9.73 0.95
CA MET A 126 21.49 -10.03 2.34
C MET A 126 21.97 -8.78 3.05
N VAL A 127 21.71 -8.68 4.35
CA VAL A 127 22.29 -7.64 5.21
C VAL A 127 23.79 -7.86 5.29
N GLY A 128 24.56 -6.96 4.70
CA GLY A 128 26.02 -7.03 4.66
C GLY A 128 26.67 -6.31 5.82
N ASP A 129 26.07 -5.22 6.28
CA ASP A 129 26.60 -4.38 7.35
C ASP A 129 25.47 -3.72 8.14
N VAL A 130 25.70 -3.55 9.45
CA VAL A 130 24.74 -2.91 10.37
C VAL A 130 25.49 -1.94 11.28
N GLU A 131 25.19 -0.66 11.12
CA GLU A 131 25.71 0.40 11.97
C GLU A 131 24.61 0.93 12.91
N LEU A 132 24.76 0.63 14.20
CA LEU A 132 23.87 1.15 15.25
C LEU A 132 24.62 2.21 16.07
N VAL A 133 24.29 3.48 15.81
CA VAL A 133 24.81 4.63 16.54
C VAL A 133 23.83 5.00 17.64
N LEU A 134 24.33 4.96 18.88
CA LEU A 134 23.56 5.17 20.09
C LEU A 134 24.07 6.43 20.78
N THR A 135 23.30 7.52 20.73
CA THR A 135 23.61 8.81 21.35
C THR A 135 22.69 9.10 22.53
N GLY A 136 23.08 10.01 23.42
CA GLY A 136 22.25 10.40 24.58
C GLY A 136 22.34 9.48 25.79
N PHE A 137 22.99 8.31 25.68
CA PHE A 137 23.13 7.32 26.77
C PHE A 137 24.11 7.73 27.89
N ALA A 138 24.35 9.03 28.07
CA ALA A 138 25.23 9.53 29.12
C ALA A 138 24.67 9.16 30.50
N PRO A 139 25.50 8.68 31.45
CA PRO A 139 25.04 8.39 32.80
C PRO A 139 24.63 9.68 33.51
N VAL A 140 23.49 9.64 34.20
CA VAL A 140 23.08 10.74 35.09
C VAL A 140 23.96 10.71 36.34
N PRO A 141 24.44 11.86 36.85
CA PRO A 141 25.13 11.94 38.13
C PRO A 141 24.29 11.29 39.24
N GLY A 142 24.84 10.30 39.96
CA GLY A 142 24.12 9.54 40.98
C GLY A 142 23.37 8.30 40.49
N SER A 143 23.42 7.98 39.19
CA SER A 143 22.82 6.76 38.65
C SER A 143 23.64 5.50 38.97
N ALA A 144 22.95 4.46 39.46
CA ALA A 144 23.53 3.12 39.58
C ALA A 144 23.59 2.46 38.19
N LYS A 145 24.80 2.43 37.62
CA LYS A 145 25.20 1.73 36.38
C LYS A 145 24.78 2.40 35.05
N ALA A 146 25.75 2.51 34.15
CA ALA A 146 25.54 2.91 32.76
C ALA A 146 24.57 1.95 32.05
N TYR A 147 23.83 2.46 31.06
CA TYR A 147 22.92 1.63 30.27
C TYR A 147 23.76 0.65 29.45
N ASP A 148 23.31 -0.61 29.40
CA ASP A 148 24.01 -1.62 28.60
C ASP A 148 23.68 -1.45 27.11
N THR A 149 24.44 -0.58 26.45
CA THR A 149 24.33 -0.38 25.01
C THR A 149 24.83 -1.57 24.19
N ALA A 150 25.61 -2.49 24.79
CA ALA A 150 26.04 -3.70 24.11
C ALA A 150 24.90 -4.71 24.06
N GLU A 151 24.16 -4.87 25.16
CA GLU A 151 22.94 -5.69 25.20
C GLU A 151 21.88 -5.18 24.21
N LEU A 152 21.73 -3.86 24.09
CA LEU A 152 20.81 -3.27 23.10
C LEU A 152 21.21 -3.65 21.66
N ARG A 153 22.51 -3.60 21.34
CA ARG A 153 23.02 -4.00 20.02
C ARG A 153 22.84 -5.49 19.78
N SER A 154 23.07 -6.35 20.78
CA SER A 154 22.88 -7.80 20.62
C SER A 154 21.42 -8.21 20.43
N ARG A 155 20.47 -7.39 20.89
CA ARG A 155 19.02 -7.60 20.71
C ARG A 155 18.49 -7.07 19.37
N TRP A 156 19.34 -6.50 18.52
CA TRP A 156 18.96 -6.02 17.19
C TRP A 156 18.36 -7.15 16.34
N ALA A 157 17.15 -6.94 15.83
CA ALA A 157 16.35 -7.99 15.21
C ALA A 157 16.75 -8.31 13.75
N LEU A 158 17.65 -7.52 13.15
CA LEU A 158 18.05 -7.67 11.74
C LEU A 158 19.59 -7.73 11.58
N PRO A 159 20.25 -8.80 12.08
CA PRO A 159 21.70 -8.93 12.05
C PRO A 159 22.26 -9.18 10.64
N VAL A 160 23.57 -9.00 10.50
CA VAL A 160 24.33 -9.36 9.29
C VAL A 160 24.09 -10.82 8.90
N GLY A 161 23.98 -11.08 7.59
CA GLY A 161 23.72 -12.39 7.01
C GLY A 161 22.25 -12.78 6.89
N ARG A 162 21.32 -12.01 7.48
CA ARG A 162 19.88 -12.18 7.22
C ARG A 162 19.50 -11.64 5.85
N GLN A 163 18.46 -12.21 5.25
CA GLN A 163 17.79 -11.60 4.10
C GLN A 163 17.22 -10.23 4.50
N PHE A 164 17.48 -9.22 3.67
CA PHE A 164 16.89 -7.90 3.85
C PHE A 164 15.46 -7.91 3.36
N ARG A 165 14.50 -7.59 4.24
CA ARG A 165 13.10 -7.33 3.88
C ARG A 165 12.67 -6.01 4.49
N GLN A 166 11.90 -5.23 3.73
CA GLN A 166 11.45 -3.92 4.18
C GLN A 166 10.56 -4.04 5.44
N ALA A 167 9.73 -5.08 5.51
CA ALA A 167 8.91 -5.35 6.70
C ALA A 167 9.77 -5.63 7.95
N ASP A 168 10.82 -6.45 7.83
CA ASP A 168 11.71 -6.79 8.93
C ASP A 168 12.51 -5.57 9.41
N TRP A 169 12.95 -4.72 8.48
CA TRP A 169 13.62 -3.45 8.77
C TRP A 169 12.75 -2.52 9.60
N GLU A 170 11.50 -2.32 9.17
CA GLU A 170 10.54 -1.47 9.88
C GLU A 170 10.20 -2.04 11.27
N VAL A 171 10.06 -3.36 11.39
CA VAL A 171 9.86 -4.05 12.68
C VAL A 171 11.07 -3.86 13.60
N ALA A 172 12.29 -4.01 13.09
CA ALA A 172 13.53 -3.89 13.87
C ALA A 172 13.67 -2.48 14.47
N LYS A 173 13.45 -1.43 13.67
CA LYS A 173 13.46 -0.03 14.15
C LYS A 173 12.42 0.22 15.23
N ARG A 174 11.18 -0.20 15.01
CA ARG A 174 10.10 -0.03 16.00
C ARG A 174 10.40 -0.77 17.30
N ASN A 175 10.94 -1.98 17.23
CA ASN A 175 11.28 -2.78 18.40
C ASN A 175 12.42 -2.12 19.20
N LEU A 176 13.47 -1.64 18.51
CA LEU A 176 14.57 -0.91 19.13
C LEU A 176 14.06 0.33 19.89
N LEU A 177 13.24 1.15 19.24
CA LEU A 177 12.69 2.35 19.86
C LEU A 177 11.77 2.01 21.04
N ARG A 178 10.88 1.02 20.88
CA ARG A 178 9.98 0.57 21.95
C ARG A 178 10.75 0.09 23.17
N GLN A 179 11.83 -0.66 22.98
CA GLN A 179 12.67 -1.14 24.09
C GLN A 179 13.27 0.02 24.89
N LEU A 180 13.69 1.10 24.22
CA LEU A 180 14.22 2.29 24.90
C LEU A 180 13.13 3.03 25.67
N MET A 181 11.97 3.24 25.04
CA MET A 181 10.84 3.94 25.66
C MET A 181 10.25 3.20 26.86
N GLN A 182 10.34 1.86 26.89
CA GLN A 182 9.87 1.03 28.00
C GLN A 182 10.90 0.93 29.15
N THR A 183 12.06 1.54 29.00
CA THR A 183 13.09 1.60 30.04
C THR A 183 13.24 3.04 30.55
N ARG A 184 14.45 3.43 30.93
CA ARG A 184 14.77 4.72 31.53
C ARG A 184 14.82 5.89 30.52
N TYR A 185 14.47 5.67 29.25
CA TYR A 185 14.59 6.64 28.16
C TYR A 185 13.25 6.85 27.41
N PRO A 186 12.21 7.40 28.07
CA PRO A 186 10.89 7.59 27.45
C PRO A 186 10.90 8.61 26.31
N ARG A 187 11.93 9.46 26.22
CA ARG A 187 12.11 10.47 25.17
C ARG A 187 13.00 10.00 24.02
N ALA A 188 13.33 8.71 23.98
CA ALA A 188 14.13 8.16 22.91
C ALA A 188 13.47 8.39 21.55
N GLN A 189 14.28 8.70 20.54
CA GLN A 189 13.83 8.97 19.18
C GLN A 189 14.83 8.46 18.16
N LEU A 190 14.29 8.10 16.99
CA LEU A 190 15.09 7.73 15.83
C LEU A 190 15.47 9.01 15.07
N VAL A 191 16.76 9.34 15.06
CA VAL A 191 17.30 10.56 14.42
C VAL A 191 17.57 10.31 12.94
N GLU A 192 18.13 9.15 12.62
CA GLU A 192 18.46 8.76 11.25
C GLU A 192 18.17 7.26 11.06
N SER A 193 17.67 6.91 9.89
CA SER A 193 17.47 5.51 9.49
C SER A 193 17.63 5.41 7.98
N SER A 194 18.64 4.69 7.54
CA SER A 194 18.87 4.42 6.12
C SER A 194 19.15 2.94 5.89
N ALA A 195 18.62 2.43 4.77
CA ALA A 195 18.89 1.11 4.26
C ALA A 195 19.32 1.28 2.80
N THR A 196 20.61 1.16 2.54
CA THR A 196 21.18 1.28 1.20
C THR A 196 21.36 -0.10 0.62
N VAL A 197 20.71 -0.37 -0.51
CA VAL A 197 20.78 -1.66 -1.21
C VAL A 197 21.67 -1.51 -2.43
N ASP A 198 22.61 -2.45 -2.57
CA ASP A 198 23.41 -2.69 -3.75
C ASP A 198 22.87 -3.96 -4.46
N PRO A 199 22.11 -3.79 -5.57
CA PRO A 199 21.52 -4.90 -6.32
C PRO A 199 22.55 -5.79 -7.02
N ASP A 200 23.73 -5.25 -7.36
CA ASP A 200 24.79 -5.98 -8.06
C ASP A 200 25.53 -6.90 -7.07
N ALA A 201 25.83 -6.39 -5.88
CA ALA A 201 26.47 -7.16 -4.81
C ALA A 201 25.48 -8.03 -4.00
N ASN A 202 24.17 -7.89 -4.24
CA ASN A 202 23.10 -8.48 -3.43
C ASN A 202 23.26 -8.18 -1.93
N ARG A 203 23.64 -6.94 -1.60
CA ARG A 203 23.94 -6.54 -0.21
C ARG A 203 23.22 -5.27 0.22
N ALA A 204 22.76 -5.28 1.47
CA ALA A 204 22.19 -4.11 2.14
C ALA A 204 23.12 -3.62 3.26
N ARG A 205 23.35 -2.30 3.30
CA ARG A 205 23.98 -1.62 4.44
C ARG A 205 22.89 -0.90 5.23
N LEU A 206 22.79 -1.24 6.51
CA LEU A 206 21.81 -0.65 7.41
C LEU A 206 22.49 0.33 8.35
N ARG A 207 21.90 1.50 8.51
CA ARG A 207 22.36 2.51 9.45
C ARG A 207 21.18 3.05 10.25
N VAL A 208 21.32 3.05 11.57
CA VAL A 208 20.32 3.56 12.51
C VAL A 208 21.03 4.44 13.53
N VAL A 209 20.56 5.69 13.66
CA VAL A 209 21.00 6.62 14.70
C VAL A 209 19.85 6.84 15.65
N VAL A 210 20.05 6.47 16.91
CA VAL A 210 19.07 6.66 17.97
C VAL A 210 19.63 7.62 19.01
N ASP A 211 18.82 8.61 19.35
CA ASP A 211 19.06 9.48 20.50
C ASP A 211 18.13 9.06 21.63
N SER A 212 18.69 8.62 22.75
CA SER A 212 17.90 8.24 23.92
C SER A 212 17.26 9.44 24.61
N GLY A 213 17.76 10.65 24.37
CA GLY A 213 17.48 11.80 25.22
C GLY A 213 17.95 11.59 26.67
N PRO A 214 17.56 12.49 27.58
CA PRO A 214 17.92 12.37 28.98
C PRO A 214 17.22 11.15 29.62
N GLU A 215 17.92 10.50 30.53
CA GLU A 215 17.34 9.48 31.40
C GLU A 215 16.23 10.13 32.24
N ALA A 216 15.05 9.50 32.27
CA ALA A 216 13.92 9.94 33.07
C ALA A 216 13.74 9.01 34.26
N ARG A 217 13.31 9.60 35.37
CA ARG A 217 13.02 8.90 36.62
C ARG A 217 11.66 9.34 37.12
N PHE A 218 11.02 8.46 37.88
CA PHE A 218 9.78 8.83 38.52
C PHE A 218 10.05 9.89 39.59
N GLY A 219 9.31 11.00 39.50
CA GLY A 219 9.27 12.00 40.56
C GLY A 219 8.25 11.63 41.63
N GLU A 220 8.03 12.55 42.55
CA GLU A 220 6.97 12.41 43.55
C GLU A 220 5.59 12.31 42.87
N ILE A 221 4.72 11.46 43.42
CA ILE A 221 3.35 11.34 42.95
C ILE A 221 2.54 12.50 43.52
N ARG A 222 1.89 13.25 42.63
CA ARG A 222 0.88 14.23 43.01
C ARG A 222 -0.51 13.61 42.88
N ILE A 223 -1.27 13.60 43.97
CA ILE A 223 -2.62 13.03 44.03
C ILE A 223 -3.63 14.18 44.07
N GLU A 224 -4.58 14.19 43.14
CA GLU A 224 -5.62 15.22 43.01
C GLU A 224 -7.02 14.59 43.03
N GLY A 225 -8.04 15.34 43.46
CA GLY A 225 -9.45 14.93 43.37
C GLY A 225 -9.97 14.01 44.49
N LEU A 226 -9.23 13.85 45.59
CA LEU A 226 -9.69 13.09 46.75
C LEU A 226 -10.84 13.81 47.47
N LYS A 227 -11.99 13.13 47.62
CA LYS A 227 -13.17 13.66 48.34
C LYS A 227 -13.54 12.86 49.58
N ARG A 228 -13.43 11.53 49.52
CA ARG A 228 -13.89 10.60 50.58
C ARG A 228 -12.79 9.81 51.28
N TYR A 229 -11.61 9.68 50.67
CA TYR A 229 -10.54 8.83 51.16
C TYR A 229 -9.22 9.61 51.27
N SER A 230 -8.44 9.29 52.30
CA SER A 230 -7.13 9.89 52.55
C SER A 230 -6.10 9.49 51.47
N PRO A 231 -5.17 10.40 51.10
CA PRO A 231 -4.06 10.08 50.20
C PRO A 231 -3.17 8.92 50.69
N SER A 232 -3.14 8.66 51.99
CA SER A 232 -2.32 7.59 52.61
C SER A 232 -2.66 6.19 52.08
N ILE A 233 -3.91 5.95 51.69
CA ILE A 233 -4.32 4.64 51.12
C ILE A 233 -3.60 4.41 49.78
N ILE A 234 -3.51 5.44 48.94
CA ILE A 234 -2.84 5.36 47.63
C ILE A 234 -1.32 5.26 47.83
N ASN A 235 -0.76 6.06 48.74
CA ASN A 235 0.68 6.02 49.00
C ASN A 235 1.15 4.67 49.56
N ASN A 236 0.35 3.99 50.39
CA ASN A 236 0.69 2.66 50.93
C ASN A 236 0.65 1.56 49.86
N LEU A 237 -0.15 1.74 48.80
CA LEU A 237 -0.22 0.82 47.67
C LEU A 237 0.75 1.19 46.54
N ASN A 238 1.40 2.35 46.63
CA ASN A 238 2.30 2.83 45.60
C ASN A 238 3.61 2.03 45.60
N GLN A 239 3.90 1.40 44.47
CA GLN A 239 5.15 0.66 44.25
C GLN A 239 6.28 1.54 43.69
N ILE A 240 5.96 2.76 43.25
CA ILE A 240 6.92 3.68 42.64
C ILE A 240 7.74 4.36 43.74
N LYS A 241 9.05 4.15 43.72
CA LYS A 241 10.01 4.90 44.54
C LYS A 241 10.57 6.06 43.71
N PRO A 242 10.33 7.32 44.10
CA PRO A 242 10.94 8.45 43.41
C PRO A 242 12.46 8.38 43.43
N GLY A 243 13.09 8.86 42.36
CA GLY A 243 14.55 9.03 42.28
C GLY A 243 15.29 8.10 41.35
#